data_AF-A0A818NH75-F1
#
_entry.id   AF-A0A818NH75-F1
#
_cell.length_a   1.000
_cell.length_b   1.000
_cell.length_c   1.000
_cell.angle_alpha   90.00
_cell.angle_beta   90.00
_cell.angle_gamma   90.00
#
_symmetry.space_group_name_H-M   'P 1'
#
loop_
_entity.id
_entity.type
_entity.pdbx_description
1 polymer ?
#
loop_
_entity_poly.entity_id
_entity_poly.type
_entity_poly.pdbx_seq_one_letter_code
_entity_poly.pdbx_strand_id
1 'polypeptide(L)'
;MPGNAGFYSSNKAAAPPDVKFRSKQKFATKILVWLALSSKCISAPYIGSMKGPAIDADVYIEKCLPKLLTFINEYHRHDKYIFWPDLASSHYAKKTTEWLNEQKIPFVPKRFNPPNVPKARPIEDFWSMLANKVYNNG
;
A
#
# COMPACT_ATOMS: atom_id res chain seq x y z
N MET A 1 -23.67 -23.23 -9.62
CA MET A 1 -22.82 -23.71 -8.51
C MET A 1 -21.36 -23.64 -8.96
N PRO A 2 -20.42 -23.15 -8.14
CA PRO A 2 -18.99 -23.28 -8.46
C PRO A 2 -18.65 -24.77 -8.41
N GLY A 3 -18.30 -25.36 -9.56
CA GLY A 3 -17.96 -26.77 -9.67
C GLY A 3 -16.61 -27.09 -9.01
N ASN A 4 -16.43 -28.35 -8.62
CA ASN A 4 -15.18 -28.87 -8.05
C ASN A 4 -13.96 -28.48 -8.90
N ALA A 5 -13.17 -27.52 -8.41
CA ALA A 5 -11.98 -26.98 -9.09
C ALA A 5 -10.66 -27.62 -8.60
N GLY A 6 -10.75 -28.77 -7.93
CA GLY A 6 -9.65 -29.50 -7.29
C GLY A 6 -9.45 -30.90 -7.84
N PHE A 7 -8.24 -31.43 -7.68
CA PHE A 7 -7.89 -32.81 -7.98
C PHE A 7 -8.30 -33.71 -6.82
N TYR A 8 -9.21 -34.66 -7.08
CA TYR A 8 -9.63 -35.69 -6.14
C TYR A 8 -9.27 -37.05 -6.74
N SER A 9 -8.47 -37.86 -6.04
CA SER A 9 -8.15 -39.22 -6.46
C SER A 9 -7.99 -40.12 -5.24
N SER A 10 -8.56 -41.33 -5.31
CA SER A 10 -8.38 -42.41 -4.34
C SER A 10 -7.01 -43.08 -4.45
N ASN A 11 -6.31 -42.91 -5.58
CA ASN A 11 -4.96 -43.43 -5.78
C ASN A 11 -4.07 -42.34 -6.42
N LYS A 12 -3.33 -41.64 -5.56
CA LYS A 12 -2.39 -40.60 -6.00
C LYS A 12 -1.27 -41.17 -6.87
N ALA A 13 -0.82 -42.40 -6.70
CA ALA A 13 0.29 -42.95 -7.48
C ALA A 13 -0.05 -43.08 -8.98
N ALA A 14 -1.30 -43.43 -9.31
CA ALA A 14 -1.76 -43.65 -10.67
C ALA A 14 -2.09 -42.37 -11.47
N ALA A 15 -2.11 -41.19 -10.84
CA ALA A 15 -2.48 -39.97 -11.56
C ALA A 15 -1.37 -39.46 -12.50
N PRO A 16 -1.71 -38.92 -13.68
CA PRO A 16 -0.75 -38.37 -14.64
C PRO A 16 0.12 -37.24 -14.04
N PRO A 17 1.43 -37.17 -14.39
CA PRO A 17 2.32 -36.13 -13.87
C PRO A 17 1.86 -34.70 -14.14
N ASP A 18 1.28 -34.45 -15.30
CA ASP A 18 0.74 -33.14 -15.74
C ASP A 18 -0.46 -32.67 -14.91
N VAL A 19 -1.16 -33.59 -14.24
CA VAL A 19 -2.24 -33.28 -13.29
C VAL A 19 -1.68 -33.08 -11.87
N LYS A 20 -0.74 -33.93 -11.45
CA LYS A 20 -0.11 -33.87 -10.12
C LYS A 20 0.72 -32.62 -9.89
N PHE A 21 1.48 -32.22 -10.91
CA PHE A 21 2.46 -31.14 -10.83
C PHE A 21 1.98 -29.86 -11.52
N ARG A 22 0.68 -29.77 -11.85
CA ARG A 22 0.10 -28.57 -12.46
C ARG A 22 0.25 -27.39 -11.51
N SER A 23 1.15 -26.48 -11.82
CA SER A 23 1.27 -25.22 -11.09
C SER A 23 0.03 -24.38 -11.34
N LYS A 24 -0.64 -23.98 -10.27
CA LYS A 24 -1.65 -22.90 -10.29
C LYS A 24 -1.06 -21.69 -9.61
N GLN A 25 -1.21 -20.53 -10.22
CA GLN A 25 -0.95 -19.27 -9.55
C GLN A 25 -1.96 -19.13 -8.40
N LYS A 26 -1.49 -19.34 -7.16
CA LYS A 26 -2.35 -19.38 -5.97
C LYS A 26 -2.95 -18.01 -5.63
N PHE A 27 -2.29 -16.93 -6.02
CA PHE A 27 -2.73 -15.55 -5.76
C PHE A 27 -2.58 -14.69 -7.02
N ALA A 28 -3.61 -13.91 -7.32
CA ALA A 28 -3.54 -12.90 -8.38
C ALA A 28 -2.36 -11.95 -8.13
N THR A 29 -1.76 -11.46 -9.22
CA THR A 29 -0.73 -10.42 -9.14
C THR A 29 -1.33 -9.18 -8.49
N LYS A 30 -0.73 -8.75 -7.38
CA LYS A 30 -1.14 -7.52 -6.68
C LYS A 30 -0.14 -6.41 -6.95
N ILE A 31 -0.64 -5.21 -7.13
CA ILE A 31 0.16 -4.00 -7.08
C ILE A 31 -0.01 -3.34 -5.72
N LEU A 32 1.03 -2.67 -5.27
CA LEU A 32 0.97 -1.75 -4.16
C LEU A 32 1.07 -0.34 -4.74
N VAL A 33 0.21 0.54 -4.25
CA VAL A 33 0.24 1.97 -4.58
C VAL A 33 0.47 2.74 -3.30
N TRP A 34 1.41 3.68 -3.33
CA TRP A 34 1.59 4.67 -2.29
C TRP A 34 1.50 6.07 -2.91
N LEU A 35 0.82 6.99 -2.24
CA LEU A 35 0.76 8.42 -2.58
C LEU A 35 0.37 9.25 -1.36
N ALA A 36 0.61 10.55 -1.44
CA ALA A 36 0.09 11.54 -0.51
C ALA A 36 -0.94 12.42 -1.22
N LEU A 37 -1.86 13.00 -0.46
CA LEU A 37 -2.87 13.92 -0.99
C LEU A 37 -3.20 15.02 0.00
N SER A 38 -3.69 16.13 -0.53
CA SER A 38 -4.24 17.25 0.21
C SER A 38 -5.47 17.79 -0.52
N SER A 39 -6.11 18.83 0.03
CA SER A 39 -7.20 19.52 -0.66
C SER A 39 -6.77 20.21 -1.96
N LYS A 40 -5.46 20.43 -2.18
CA LYS A 40 -4.94 21.11 -3.37
C LYS A 40 -4.66 20.13 -4.52
N CYS A 41 -4.11 18.96 -4.22
CA CYS A 41 -3.59 18.03 -5.22
C CYS A 41 -3.19 16.66 -4.62
N ILE A 42 -2.73 15.77 -5.50
CA ILE A 42 -2.19 14.44 -5.21
C ILE A 42 -0.72 14.38 -5.62
N SER A 43 0.11 13.67 -4.84
CA SER A 43 1.51 13.45 -5.17
C SER A 43 1.65 12.50 -6.37
N ALA A 44 2.83 12.51 -6.99
CA ALA A 44 3.22 11.41 -7.86
C ALA A 44 3.16 10.08 -7.08
N PRO A 45 2.53 9.03 -7.60
CA PRO A 45 2.45 7.76 -6.90
C PRO A 45 3.78 7.00 -6.98
N TYR A 46 3.99 6.12 -6.00
CA TYR A 46 4.85 4.96 -6.12
C TYR A 46 3.97 3.75 -6.42
N ILE A 47 4.31 3.00 -7.48
CA ILE A 47 3.63 1.76 -7.86
C ILE A 47 4.66 0.64 -7.79
N GLY A 48 4.49 -0.26 -6.83
CA GLY A 48 5.34 -1.44 -6.64
C GLY A 48 4.61 -2.72 -7.00
N SER A 49 5.31 -3.70 -7.57
CA SER A 49 4.76 -5.05 -7.75
C SER A 49 4.93 -5.85 -6.45
N MET A 50 3.85 -6.42 -5.92
CA MET A 50 3.90 -7.27 -4.74
C MET A 50 4.23 -8.71 -5.16
N LYS A 51 5.52 -9.01 -5.28
CA LYS A 51 6.06 -10.38 -5.24
C LYS A 51 6.94 -10.53 -3.99
N GLY A 52 6.38 -10.28 -2.80
CA GLY A 52 7.18 -10.23 -1.58
C GLY A 52 6.46 -9.66 -0.37
N PRO A 53 7.17 -9.46 0.75
CA PRO A 53 6.63 -8.87 1.98
C PRO A 53 6.11 -7.44 1.76
N ALA A 54 5.31 -6.95 2.71
CA ALA A 54 4.82 -5.57 2.72
C ALA A 54 5.98 -4.55 2.65
N ILE A 55 5.70 -3.30 2.24
CA ILE A 55 6.69 -2.21 2.29
C ILE A 55 7.33 -2.18 3.69
N ASP A 56 8.63 -2.43 3.73
CA ASP A 56 9.44 -2.17 4.92
C ASP A 56 9.84 -0.69 4.97
N ALA A 57 10.51 -0.31 6.06
CA ALA A 57 10.90 1.07 6.25
C ALA A 57 11.99 1.55 5.26
N ASP A 58 12.81 0.68 4.69
CA ASP A 58 13.82 1.07 3.69
C ASP A 58 13.14 1.45 2.37
N VAL A 59 12.27 0.56 1.86
CA VAL A 59 11.48 0.83 0.66
C VAL A 59 10.63 2.07 0.84
N TYR A 60 10.07 2.28 2.03
CA TYR A 60 9.30 3.48 2.35
C TYR A 60 10.16 4.75 2.24
N ILE A 61 11.33 4.78 2.88
CA ILE A 61 12.23 5.93 2.86
C ILE A 61 12.79 6.17 1.46
N GLU A 62 13.16 5.14 0.72
CA GLU A 62 13.80 5.31 -0.59
C GLU A 62 12.82 5.65 -1.70
N LYS A 63 11.61 5.06 -1.67
CA LYS A 63 10.68 5.11 -2.82
C LYS A 63 9.49 6.03 -2.58
N CYS A 64 9.06 6.19 -1.33
CA CYS A 64 7.84 6.93 -1.00
C CYS A 64 8.15 8.34 -0.48
N LEU A 65 8.99 8.45 0.55
CA LEU A 65 9.26 9.74 1.21
C LEU A 65 9.87 10.84 0.31
N PRO A 66 10.72 10.56 -0.69
CA PRO A 66 11.19 11.59 -1.62
C PRO A 66 10.05 12.20 -2.42
N LYS A 67 9.03 11.39 -2.76
CA LYS A 67 7.82 11.88 -3.44
C LYS A 67 6.98 12.76 -2.51
N LEU A 68 6.91 12.44 -1.22
CA LEU A 68 6.29 13.32 -0.22
C LEU A 68 7.02 14.68 -0.16
N LEU A 69 8.35 14.65 -0.11
CA LEU A 69 9.15 15.88 -0.04
C LEU A 69 8.97 16.76 -1.28
N THR A 70 9.00 16.16 -2.48
CA THR A 70 8.67 16.87 -3.72
C THR A 70 7.27 17.47 -3.66
N PHE A 71 6.27 16.69 -3.28
CA PHE A 71 4.88 17.13 -3.15
C PHE A 71 4.73 18.33 -2.19
N ILE A 72 5.37 18.26 -1.02
CA ILE A 72 5.36 19.37 -0.05
C ILE A 72 6.02 20.61 -0.65
N ASN A 73 7.19 20.45 -1.27
CA ASN A 73 7.95 21.57 -1.83
C ASN A 73 7.24 22.25 -3.01
N GLU A 74 6.47 21.50 -3.79
CA GLU A 74 5.71 22.02 -4.93
C GLU A 74 4.42 22.72 -4.49
N TYR A 75 3.66 22.13 -3.56
CA TYR A 75 2.28 22.57 -3.31
C TYR A 75 2.03 23.18 -1.92
N HIS A 76 2.95 22.96 -0.97
CA HIS A 76 2.76 23.28 0.45
C HIS A 76 3.95 24.00 1.11
N ARG A 77 4.95 24.46 0.34
CA ARG A 77 6.17 25.12 0.87
C ARG A 77 5.88 26.29 1.82
N HIS A 78 4.80 27.02 1.56
CA HIS A 78 4.39 28.19 2.33
C HIS A 78 3.14 27.95 3.20
N ASP A 79 2.64 26.72 3.23
CA ASP A 79 1.46 26.38 4.02
C ASP A 79 1.85 25.93 5.42
N LYS A 80 0.92 26.07 6.36
CA LYS A 80 0.94 25.28 7.60
C LYS A 80 0.31 23.93 7.30
N TYR A 81 1.11 22.87 7.34
CA TYR A 81 0.66 21.51 7.08
C TYR A 81 1.10 20.57 8.20
N ILE A 82 0.47 19.40 8.26
CA ILE A 82 0.92 18.25 9.05
C ILE A 82 0.76 17.00 8.20
N PHE A 83 1.81 16.20 8.10
CA PHE A 83 1.75 14.91 7.42
C PHE A 83 1.07 13.87 8.32
N TRP A 84 0.02 13.23 7.82
CA TRP A 84 -0.74 12.24 8.58
C TRP A 84 -0.64 10.84 7.96
N PRO A 85 0.38 10.04 8.31
CA PRO A 85 0.48 8.65 7.85
C PRO A 85 -0.50 7.72 8.60
N ASP A 86 -0.75 6.54 8.05
CA ASP A 86 -1.40 5.45 8.79
C ASP A 86 -0.46 4.79 9.82
N LEU A 87 -0.98 3.80 10.55
CA LEU A 87 -0.26 3.10 11.61
C LEU A 87 0.62 1.93 11.14
N ALA A 88 0.88 1.79 9.83
CA ALA A 88 1.80 0.78 9.33
C ALA A 88 3.17 0.90 10.02
N SER A 89 3.76 -0.25 10.34
CA SER A 89 5.02 -0.30 11.09
C SER A 89 6.15 0.45 10.38
N SER A 90 6.17 0.48 9.05
CA SER A 90 7.13 1.22 8.25
C SER A 90 7.04 2.73 8.46
N HIS A 91 5.84 3.30 8.64
CA HIS A 91 5.64 4.74 8.80
C HIS A 91 6.17 5.30 10.12
N TYR A 92 6.26 4.44 11.14
CA TYR A 92 6.73 4.80 12.48
C TYR A 92 8.02 4.07 12.88
N ALA A 93 8.71 3.45 11.93
CA ALA A 93 10.04 2.90 12.18
C ALA A 93 10.98 4.04 12.58
N LYS A 94 11.95 3.75 13.45
CA LYS A 94 12.90 4.74 13.98
C LYS A 94 13.54 5.56 12.85
N LYS A 95 14.16 4.89 11.87
CA LYS A 95 14.77 5.51 10.69
C LYS A 95 13.81 6.37 9.88
N THR A 96 12.53 5.98 9.81
CA THR A 96 11.51 6.74 9.08
C THR A 96 11.17 8.03 9.81
N THR A 97 11.00 7.97 11.13
CA THR A 97 10.75 9.17 11.94
C THR A 97 11.97 10.08 12.00
N GLU A 98 13.18 9.53 12.03
CA GLU A 98 14.44 10.29 11.94
C GLU A 98 14.52 11.04 10.62
N TRP A 99 14.28 10.35 9.49
CA TRP A 99 14.24 10.97 8.17
C TRP A 99 13.22 12.12 8.10
N LEU A 100 12.00 11.92 8.61
CA LEU A 100 10.96 12.98 8.62
C LEU A 100 11.41 14.21 9.44
N ASN A 101 12.04 13.97 10.59
CA ASN A 101 12.59 15.04 11.42
C ASN A 101 13.74 15.78 10.74
N GLU A 102 14.67 15.06 10.11
CA GLU A 102 15.79 15.63 9.34
C GLU A 102 15.30 16.53 8.20
N GLN A 103 14.25 16.10 7.50
CA GLN A 103 13.60 16.89 6.44
C GLN A 103 12.68 17.99 6.99
N LYS A 104 12.55 18.13 8.32
CA LYS A 104 11.69 19.10 9.02
C LYS A 104 10.22 18.99 8.60
N ILE A 105 9.75 17.77 8.33
CA ILE A 105 8.36 17.49 7.97
C ILE A 105 7.57 17.24 9.26
N PRO A 106 6.65 18.13 9.67
CA PRO A 106 5.78 17.86 10.81
C PRO A 106 4.87 16.67 10.48
N PHE A 107 4.76 15.71 11.39
CA PHE A 107 3.90 14.53 11.22
C PHE A 107 3.11 14.20 12.48
N VAL A 108 1.96 13.53 12.32
CA VAL A 108 1.13 13.08 13.44
C VAL A 108 1.88 11.98 14.23
N PRO A 109 2.23 12.20 15.51
CA PRO A 109 2.90 11.20 16.32
C PRO A 109 2.02 9.97 16.55
N LYS A 110 2.63 8.77 16.63
CA LYS A 110 1.91 7.50 16.79
C LYS A 110 0.90 7.51 17.94
N ARG A 111 1.26 8.10 19.08
CA ARG A 111 0.40 8.22 20.27
C ARG A 111 -0.87 9.06 20.07
N PHE A 112 -0.86 9.96 19.08
CA PHE A 112 -2.00 10.80 18.73
C PHE A 112 -2.69 10.32 17.44
N ASN A 113 -2.24 9.21 16.86
CA ASN A 113 -2.82 8.64 15.66
C ASN A 113 -3.75 7.48 16.06
N PRO A 114 -5.08 7.71 16.17
CA PRO A 114 -6.01 6.70 16.64
C PRO A 114 -6.00 5.45 15.73
N PRO A 115 -5.98 4.23 16.30
CA PRO A 115 -6.12 3.01 15.53
C PRO A 115 -7.56 2.81 15.06
N ASN A 116 -7.71 2.06 13.96
CA ASN A 116 -9.00 1.56 13.46
C ASN A 116 -10.05 2.63 13.16
N VAL A 117 -9.65 3.83 12.72
CA VAL A 117 -10.55 4.92 12.28
C VAL A 117 -10.36 5.28 10.81
N PRO A 118 -10.55 4.34 9.85
CA PRO A 118 -10.36 4.62 8.44
C PRO A 118 -11.22 5.79 7.94
N LYS A 119 -12.46 5.90 8.42
CA LYS A 119 -13.37 7.02 8.06
C LYS A 119 -12.86 8.42 8.42
N ALA A 120 -11.91 8.53 9.35
CA ALA A 120 -11.31 9.81 9.72
C ALA A 120 -10.18 10.22 8.76
N ARG A 121 -9.76 9.33 7.84
CA ARG A 121 -8.65 9.55 6.92
C ARG A 121 -9.20 9.83 5.52
N PRO A 122 -9.03 11.06 4.98
CA PRO A 122 -9.53 11.42 3.66
C PRO A 122 -9.02 10.53 2.51
N ILE A 123 -7.88 9.87 2.69
CA ILE A 123 -7.31 8.95 1.69
C ILE A 123 -8.15 7.68 1.48
N GLU A 124 -8.96 7.27 2.46
CA GLU A 124 -9.81 6.09 2.32
C GLU A 124 -10.99 6.35 1.36
N ASP A 125 -11.49 7.59 1.31
CA ASP A 125 -12.50 8.00 0.33
C ASP A 125 -11.91 7.95 -1.09
N PHE A 126 -10.68 8.45 -1.24
CA PHE A 126 -9.93 8.36 -2.49
C PHE A 126 -9.77 6.90 -2.95
N TRP A 127 -9.35 6.00 -2.05
CA TRP A 127 -9.21 4.59 -2.37
C TRP A 127 -10.54 3.92 -2.73
N SER A 128 -11.62 4.29 -2.04
CA SER A 128 -12.97 3.79 -2.35
C SER A 128 -13.41 4.21 -3.75
N MET A 129 -13.19 5.48 -4.13
CA MET A 129 -13.48 5.98 -5.48
C MET A 129 -12.61 5.30 -6.54
N LEU A 130 -11.32 5.10 -6.26
CA LEU A 130 -10.42 4.41 -7.18
C LEU A 130 -10.83 2.95 -7.38
N ALA A 131 -11.14 2.24 -6.30
CA ALA A 131 -11.59 0.86 -6.36
C ALA A 131 -12.87 0.75 -7.21
N ASN A 132 -13.85 1.61 -6.97
CA ASN A 132 -15.07 1.66 -7.79
C ASN A 132 -14.74 1.87 -9.28
N LYS A 133 -13.82 2.79 -9.61
CA LYS A 133 -13.43 3.01 -11.02
C LYS A 133 -12.71 1.83 -11.65
N VAL A 134 -11.84 1.15 -10.91
CA VAL A 134 -11.07 -0.01 -11.40
C VAL A 134 -11.99 -1.21 -11.63
N TYR A 135 -12.92 -1.48 -10.71
CA TYR A 135 -13.77 -2.68 -10.75
C TYR A 135 -15.14 -2.46 -11.38
N ASN A 136 -15.54 -1.22 -11.70
CA ASN A 136 -16.83 -0.96 -12.35
C ASN A 136 -16.99 -1.65 -13.71
N ASN A 137 -15.88 -2.08 -14.34
CA ASN A 137 -15.89 -2.79 -15.63
C ASN A 137 -15.39 -4.25 -15.56
N GLY A 138 -15.22 -4.81 -14.35
CA GLY A 138 -14.79 -6.21 -14.14
C GLY A 138 -13.48 -6.36 -13.36
#